data_AF-A0A183JTW3-F1
#
_entry.id   AF-A0A183JTW3-F1
#
_cell.length_a   1.000
_cell.length_b   1.000
_cell.length_c   1.000
_cell.angle_alpha   90.00
_cell.angle_beta   90.00
_cell.angle_gamma   90.00
#
_symmetry.space_group_name_H-M   'P 1'
#
loop_
_entity.id
_entity.type
_entity.pdbx_description
1 polymer ?
#
loop_
_entity_poly.entity_id
_entity_poly.type
_entity_poly.pdbx_seq_one_letter_code
_entity_poly.pdbx_strand_id
1 'polypeptide(L)'
;MFIYLLFFVSCNLQTLVNLSSILKLARLLRLCRVLRKLDQYLEYVASILLIMLFCFILLAHWLACVWYLIGMHDLKDKIYHGWIIHLMNETTGPKNWSNTSLEEYLPSQSMLYMTSFYFTLSVITSIGFGNVAANTISEKVVSIIFMLIGGK
;
A
#
# COMPACT_ATOMS: atom_id res chain seq x y z
N MET A 1 27.33 60.44 -36.37
CA MET A 1 26.68 60.58 -35.04
C MET A 1 25.66 59.46 -34.76
N PHE A 2 24.82 59.06 -35.73
CA PHE A 2 23.78 58.01 -35.53
C PHE A 2 24.31 56.58 -35.30
N ILE A 3 25.43 56.19 -35.92
CA ILE A 3 26.00 54.83 -35.79
C ILE A 3 26.62 54.58 -34.40
N TYR A 4 27.23 55.60 -33.80
CA TYR A 4 27.81 55.50 -32.45
C TYR A 4 26.74 55.36 -31.35
N LEU A 5 25.56 55.95 -31.54
CA LEU A 5 24.42 55.83 -30.61
C LEU A 5 23.80 54.43 -30.64
N LEU A 6 23.68 53.81 -31.82
CA LEU A 6 23.21 52.42 -31.96
C LEU A 6 24.20 51.40 -31.38
N PHE A 7 25.51 51.61 -31.53
CA PHE A 7 26.53 50.74 -30.94
C PHE A 7 26.59 50.87 -29.41
N PHE A 8 26.42 52.08 -28.87
CA PHE A 8 26.35 52.32 -27.42
C PHE A 8 25.06 51.76 -26.79
N VAL A 9 23.92 51.82 -27.49
CA VAL A 9 22.65 51.21 -27.06
C VAL A 9 22.71 49.68 -27.13
N SER A 10 23.24 49.08 -28.20
CA SER A 10 23.42 47.61 -28.29
C SER A 10 24.40 47.07 -27.25
N CYS A 11 25.47 47.80 -26.91
CA CYS A 11 26.42 47.41 -25.87
C CYS A 11 25.81 47.49 -24.45
N ASN A 12 25.01 48.53 -24.17
CA ASN A 12 24.24 48.63 -22.92
C ASN A 12 23.11 47.58 -22.84
N LEU A 13 22.45 47.27 -23.96
CA LEU A 13 21.39 46.26 -23.99
C LEU A 13 21.96 44.84 -23.81
N GLN A 14 23.10 44.51 -24.43
CA GLN A 14 23.77 43.22 -24.25
C GLN A 14 24.27 43.03 -22.80
N THR A 15 24.81 44.07 -22.17
CA THR A 15 25.21 44.04 -20.76
C THR A 15 24.01 43.92 -19.82
N LEU A 16 22.90 44.62 -20.09
CA LEU A 16 21.64 44.49 -19.32
C LEU A 16 20.99 43.10 -19.48
N VAL A 17 20.98 42.53 -20.69
CA VAL A 17 20.49 41.17 -20.95
C VAL A 17 21.37 40.13 -20.27
N ASN A 18 22.69 40.28 -20.31
CA ASN A 18 23.63 39.42 -19.59
C ASN A 18 23.50 39.54 -18.07
N LEU A 19 23.31 40.75 -17.53
CA LEU A 19 23.04 40.98 -16.10
C LEU A 19 21.73 40.31 -15.66
N SER A 20 20.66 40.42 -16.44
CA SER A 20 19.38 39.75 -16.17
C SER A 20 19.51 38.22 -16.19
N SER A 21 20.38 37.69 -17.06
CA SER A 21 20.64 36.26 -17.22
C SER A 21 21.52 35.70 -16.09
N ILE A 22 22.51 36.47 -15.63
CA ILE A 22 23.31 36.18 -14.44
C ILE A 22 22.47 36.26 -13.16
N LEU A 23 21.53 37.20 -13.07
CA LEU A 23 20.55 37.27 -11.97
C LEU A 23 19.63 36.03 -11.95
N LYS A 24 19.17 35.56 -13.12
CA LYS A 24 18.41 34.30 -13.25
C LYS A 24 19.25 33.10 -12.80
N LEU A 25 20.54 33.06 -13.17
CA LEU A 25 21.46 31.99 -12.77
C LEU A 25 21.77 32.03 -11.28
N ALA A 26 21.97 33.22 -10.68
CA ALA A 26 22.14 33.40 -9.24
C ALA A 26 20.88 32.96 -8.46
N ARG A 27 19.68 33.22 -8.99
CA ARG A 27 18.41 32.73 -8.43
C ARG A 27 18.29 31.21 -8.51
N LEU A 28 18.73 30.60 -9.62
CA LEU A 28 18.78 29.14 -9.80
C LEU A 28 19.82 28.48 -8.87
N LEU A 29 20.96 29.12 -8.61
CA LEU A 29 21.95 28.65 -7.64
C LEU A 29 21.40 28.68 -6.20
N ARG A 30 20.60 29.70 -5.85
CA ARG A 30 19.85 29.72 -4.58
C ARG A 30 18.83 28.58 -4.52
N LEU A 31 18.10 28.32 -5.62
CA LEU A 31 17.18 27.19 -5.73
C LEU A 31 17.92 25.84 -5.60
N CYS A 32 19.11 25.70 -6.19
CA CYS A 32 19.92 24.50 -6.07
C CYS A 32 20.39 24.23 -4.62
N ARG A 33 20.67 25.29 -3.85
CA ARG A 33 20.94 25.16 -2.39
C ARG A 33 19.70 24.70 -1.62
N VAL A 34 18.51 25.18 -1.99
CA VAL A 34 17.23 24.72 -1.41
C VAL A 34 16.93 23.29 -1.81
N LEU A 35 17.19 22.90 -3.06
CA LEU A 35 17.04 21.54 -3.56
C LEU A 35 17.95 20.55 -2.85
N ARG A 36 19.19 20.93 -2.50
CA ARG A 36 20.08 20.09 -1.68
C ARG A 36 19.57 19.89 -0.25
N LYS A 37 18.94 20.91 0.35
CA LYS A 37 18.25 20.74 1.64
C LYS A 37 16.97 19.92 1.53
N LEU A 38 16.27 20.04 0.40
CA LEU A 38 15.10 19.22 0.08
C LEU A 38 15.51 17.77 -0.13
N ASP A 39 16.61 17.50 -0.81
CA ASP A 39 17.13 16.14 -1.05
C ASP A 39 17.44 15.44 0.27
N GLN A 40 18.13 16.13 1.18
CA GLN A 40 18.35 15.62 2.54
C GLN A 40 17.02 15.39 3.30
N TYR A 41 16.02 16.27 3.15
CA TYR A 41 14.68 16.05 3.72
C TYR A 41 13.97 14.85 3.08
N LEU A 42 14.10 14.66 1.76
CA LEU A 42 13.55 13.52 1.03
C LEU A 42 14.20 12.21 1.48
N GLU A 43 15.50 12.18 1.76
CA GLU A 43 16.19 11.01 2.32
C GLU A 43 15.61 10.61 3.69
N TYR A 44 15.42 11.58 4.60
CA TYR A 44 14.78 11.32 5.90
C TYR A 44 13.32 10.86 5.74
N VAL A 45 12.54 11.52 4.87
CA VAL A 45 11.15 11.13 4.58
C VAL A 45 11.08 9.73 3.98
N ALA A 46 11.94 9.39 3.03
CA ALA A 46 12.00 8.06 2.42
C ALA A 46 12.31 6.97 3.46
N SER A 47 13.22 7.25 4.38
CA SER A 47 13.56 6.32 5.47
C SER A 47 12.37 6.08 6.41
N ILE A 48 11.68 7.15 6.80
CA ILE A 48 10.48 7.07 7.65
C ILE A 48 9.36 6.32 6.91
N LEU A 49 9.13 6.60 5.64
CA LEU A 49 8.13 5.90 4.82
C LEU A 49 8.44 4.42 4.71
N LEU A 50 9.72 4.04 4.54
CA LEU A 50 10.13 2.64 4.47
C LEU A 50 9.88 1.92 5.80
N ILE A 51 10.24 2.55 6.93
CA ILE A 51 9.99 1.97 8.27
C ILE A 51 8.48 1.82 8.50
N MET A 52 7.69 2.85 8.16
CA MET A 52 6.24 2.82 8.29
C MET A 52 5.62 1.71 7.41
N LEU A 53 6.11 1.53 6.19
CA LEU A 53 5.68 0.45 5.29
C LEU A 53 6.01 -0.93 5.89
N PHE A 54 7.22 -1.10 6.44
CA PHE A 54 7.61 -2.36 7.07
C PHE A 54 6.74 -2.68 8.29
N CYS A 55 6.49 -1.69 9.16
CA CYS A 55 5.57 -1.84 10.29
C CYS A 55 4.16 -2.20 9.85
N PHE A 56 3.68 -1.60 8.75
CA PHE A 56 2.37 -1.90 8.18
C PHE A 56 2.28 -3.34 7.66
N ILE A 57 3.30 -3.82 6.94
CA ILE A 57 3.36 -5.20 6.44
C ILE A 57 3.41 -6.20 7.61
N LEU A 58 4.19 -5.90 8.65
CA LEU A 58 4.28 -6.75 9.83
C LEU A 58 2.93 -6.84 10.56
N LEU A 59 2.23 -5.72 10.72
CA LEU A 59 0.88 -5.70 11.28
C LEU A 59 -0.09 -6.55 10.43
N ALA A 60 -0.08 -6.36 9.12
CA ALA A 60 -0.92 -7.15 8.21
C ALA A 60 -0.62 -8.65 8.31
N HIS A 61 0.66 -9.06 8.41
CA HIS A 61 1.04 -10.45 8.62
C HIS A 61 0.48 -11.00 9.94
N TRP A 62 0.59 -10.26 11.05
CA TRP A 62 0.04 -10.69 12.34
C TRP A 62 -1.48 -10.88 12.28
N LEU A 63 -2.20 -9.93 11.71
CA LEU A 63 -3.66 -10.06 11.56
C LEU A 63 -4.01 -11.23 10.62
N ALA A 64 -3.24 -11.45 9.55
CA ALA A 64 -3.46 -12.57 8.62
C ALA A 64 -3.30 -13.92 9.32
N CYS A 65 -2.29 -14.05 10.19
CA CYS A 65 -2.10 -15.24 11.01
C CYS A 65 -3.26 -15.48 11.97
N VAL A 66 -3.80 -14.42 12.58
CA VAL A 66 -5.01 -14.51 13.44
C VAL A 66 -6.20 -14.98 12.61
N TRP A 67 -6.45 -14.39 11.44
CA TRP A 67 -7.54 -14.78 10.54
C TRP A 67 -7.46 -16.24 10.09
N TYR A 68 -6.27 -16.67 9.70
CA TYR A 68 -5.98 -18.06 9.34
C TYR A 68 -6.26 -19.01 10.51
N LEU A 69 -5.82 -18.66 11.72
CA LEU A 69 -6.02 -19.48 12.92
C LEU A 69 -7.51 -19.68 13.24
N ILE A 70 -8.33 -18.62 13.09
CA ILE A 70 -9.78 -18.69 13.30
C ILE A 70 -10.44 -19.60 12.28
N GLY A 71 -10.09 -19.48 10.99
CA GLY A 71 -10.63 -20.37 9.97
C GLY A 71 -10.28 -21.84 10.22
N MET A 72 -9.05 -22.11 10.66
CA MET A 72 -8.63 -23.46 11.05
C MET A 72 -9.33 -23.98 12.31
N HIS A 73 -9.68 -23.09 13.25
CA HIS A 73 -10.47 -23.44 14.42
C HIS A 73 -11.91 -23.80 14.04
N ASP A 74 -12.55 -22.99 13.19
CA ASP A 74 -13.91 -23.24 12.71
C ASP A 74 -14.01 -24.58 11.93
N LEU A 75 -12.97 -24.95 11.17
CA LEU A 75 -12.87 -26.27 10.54
C LEU A 75 -12.81 -27.42 11.55
N LYS A 76 -12.05 -27.28 12.64
CA LYS A 76 -11.94 -28.30 13.70
C LYS A 76 -13.26 -28.49 14.44
N ASP A 77 -14.00 -27.40 14.64
CA ASP A 77 -15.32 -27.40 15.27
C ASP A 77 -16.43 -27.91 14.33
N LYS A 78 -16.08 -28.35 13.12
CA LYS A 78 -17.01 -28.85 12.09
C LYS A 78 -18.06 -27.80 11.68
N ILE A 79 -17.64 -26.53 11.64
CA ILE A 79 -18.48 -25.42 11.19
C ILE A 79 -18.37 -25.33 9.66
N TYR A 80 -19.40 -25.82 8.96
CA TYR A 80 -19.41 -25.91 7.48
C TYR A 80 -19.81 -24.61 6.75
N HIS A 81 -19.75 -23.47 7.42
CA HIS A 81 -20.10 -22.17 6.83
C HIS A 81 -19.04 -21.07 7.06
N GLY A 82 -17.84 -21.43 7.50
CA GLY A 82 -16.73 -20.47 7.64
C GLY A 82 -16.12 -20.03 6.31
N TRP A 83 -15.29 -19.00 6.34
CA TRP A 83 -14.69 -18.40 5.14
C TRP A 83 -13.86 -19.39 4.31
N ILE A 84 -13.18 -20.35 4.94
CA ILE A 84 -12.36 -21.37 4.24
C ILE A 84 -13.25 -22.30 3.40
N ILE A 85 -14.42 -22.68 3.92
CA ILE A 85 -15.36 -23.55 3.19
C ILE A 85 -15.94 -22.80 1.99
N HIS A 86 -16.23 -21.50 2.15
CA HIS A 86 -16.65 -20.65 1.04
C HIS A 86 -15.58 -20.58 -0.05
N LEU A 87 -14.33 -20.32 0.33
CA LEU A 87 -13.19 -20.30 -0.59
C LEU A 87 -13.02 -21.64 -1.31
N MET A 88 -13.08 -22.75 -0.59
CA MET A 88 -12.97 -24.10 -1.16
C MET A 88 -14.04 -24.36 -2.23
N ASN A 89 -15.28 -23.95 -1.95
CA ASN A 89 -16.40 -24.11 -2.88
C ASN A 89 -16.20 -23.28 -4.16
N GLU A 90 -15.59 -22.10 -4.05
CA GLU A 90 -15.23 -21.26 -5.20
C GLU A 90 -14.06 -21.84 -6.02
N THR A 91 -13.02 -22.36 -5.35
CA THR A 91 -11.82 -22.85 -6.04
C THR A 91 -12.00 -24.22 -6.70
N THR A 92 -12.81 -25.09 -6.09
CA THR A 92 -12.90 -26.51 -6.46
C THR A 92 -14.28 -26.89 -6.99
N GLY A 93 -15.25 -25.98 -6.91
CA GLY A 93 -16.65 -26.18 -7.29
C GLY A 93 -17.45 -26.99 -6.25
N PRO A 94 -18.80 -27.00 -6.37
CA PRO A 94 -19.66 -27.74 -5.47
C PRO A 94 -19.44 -29.25 -5.65
N LYS A 95 -18.98 -29.94 -4.61
CA LYS A 95 -18.76 -31.38 -4.61
C LYS A 95 -19.67 -32.09 -3.63
N ASN A 96 -20.13 -33.29 -4.02
CA ASN A 96 -20.90 -34.18 -3.15
C ASN A 96 -20.01 -34.70 -2.02
N TRP A 97 -20.26 -34.24 -0.80
CA TRP A 97 -19.52 -34.58 0.42
C TRP A 97 -19.74 -36.02 0.93
N SER A 98 -20.35 -36.91 0.13
CA SER A 98 -20.83 -38.19 0.63
C SER A 98 -19.73 -39.22 0.92
N ASN A 99 -18.56 -39.14 0.28
CA ASN A 99 -17.57 -40.23 0.32
C ASN A 99 -16.09 -39.82 0.48
N THR A 100 -15.78 -38.56 0.80
CA THR A 100 -14.38 -38.10 0.82
C THR A 100 -14.06 -37.28 2.06
N SER A 101 -12.87 -37.47 2.63
CA SER A 101 -12.39 -36.71 3.78
C SER A 101 -12.25 -35.22 3.40
N LEU A 102 -12.78 -34.34 4.26
CA LEU A 102 -12.70 -32.88 4.13
C LEU A 102 -11.27 -32.37 3.84
N GLU A 103 -10.26 -33.08 4.34
CA GLU A 103 -8.84 -32.75 4.22
C GLU A 103 -8.30 -32.89 2.79
N GLU A 104 -8.88 -33.75 1.95
CA GLU A 104 -8.40 -33.96 0.56
C GLU A 104 -8.77 -32.79 -0.36
N TYR A 105 -9.80 -32.02 0.00
CA TYR A 105 -10.27 -30.89 -0.78
C TYR A 105 -9.85 -29.53 -0.22
N LEU A 106 -9.11 -29.50 0.90
CA LEU A 106 -8.68 -28.25 1.48
C LEU A 106 -7.70 -27.54 0.52
N PRO A 107 -7.88 -26.23 0.24
CA PRO A 107 -6.92 -25.47 -0.53
C PRO A 107 -5.51 -25.56 0.10
N SER A 108 -4.47 -25.46 -0.74
CA SER A 108 -3.09 -25.46 -0.27
C SER A 108 -2.88 -24.39 0.82
N GLN A 109 -2.00 -24.69 1.79
CA GLN A 109 -1.69 -23.77 2.88
C GLN A 109 -1.23 -22.40 2.38
N SER A 110 -0.51 -22.37 1.25
CA SER A 110 -0.11 -21.13 0.58
C SER A 110 -1.31 -20.30 0.11
N MET A 111 -2.33 -20.94 -0.48
CA MET A 111 -3.55 -20.24 -0.91
C MET A 111 -4.34 -19.70 0.29
N LEU A 112 -4.45 -20.47 1.37
CA LEU A 112 -5.13 -20.04 2.60
C LEU A 112 -4.43 -18.83 3.23
N TYR A 113 -3.10 -18.87 3.32
CA TYR A 113 -2.30 -17.78 3.85
C TYR A 113 -2.42 -16.52 2.98
N MET A 114 -2.27 -16.64 1.65
CA MET A 114 -2.39 -15.50 0.73
C MET A 114 -3.79 -14.90 0.74
N THR A 115 -4.83 -15.73 0.86
CA THR A 115 -6.22 -15.26 0.98
C THR A 115 -6.46 -14.54 2.30
N SER A 116 -5.90 -15.05 3.40
CA SER A 116 -5.97 -14.39 4.72
C SER A 116 -5.27 -13.04 4.70
N PHE A 117 -4.07 -12.98 4.12
CA PHE A 117 -3.30 -11.75 3.97
C PHE A 117 -4.04 -10.74 3.09
N TYR A 118 -4.58 -11.18 1.95
CA TYR A 118 -5.40 -10.37 1.06
C TYR A 118 -6.63 -9.80 1.79
N PHE A 119 -7.37 -10.61 2.55
CA PHE A 119 -8.51 -10.16 3.35
C PHE A 119 -8.07 -9.09 4.35
N THR A 120 -7.03 -9.35 5.15
CA THR A 120 -6.56 -8.38 6.14
C THR A 120 -6.07 -7.08 5.53
N LEU A 121 -5.33 -7.11 4.44
CA LEU A 121 -4.94 -5.90 3.71
C LEU A 121 -6.17 -5.13 3.24
N SER A 122 -7.18 -5.82 2.67
CA SER A 122 -8.40 -5.17 2.19
C SER A 122 -9.19 -4.48 3.30
N VAL A 123 -9.21 -5.06 4.49
CA VAL A 123 -9.89 -4.51 5.68
C VAL A 123 -9.10 -3.36 6.28
N ILE A 124 -7.79 -3.53 6.49
CA ILE A 124 -6.95 -2.48 7.08
C ILE A 124 -6.87 -1.24 6.18
N THR A 125 -6.78 -1.44 4.85
CA THR A 125 -6.78 -0.34 3.88
C THR A 125 -8.17 0.25 3.63
N SER A 126 -9.21 -0.24 4.31
CA SER A 126 -10.61 0.19 4.16
C SER A 126 -11.16 0.07 2.74
N ILE A 127 -10.62 -0.83 1.91
CA ILE A 127 -11.12 -1.10 0.55
C ILE A 127 -12.32 -2.06 0.60
N GLY A 128 -12.19 -3.17 1.33
CA GLY A 128 -13.29 -4.11 1.59
C GLY A 128 -13.97 -4.70 0.34
N PHE A 129 -13.24 -5.46 -0.49
CA PHE A 129 -13.79 -6.03 -1.74
C PHE A 129 -14.96 -6.99 -1.58
N GLY A 130 -15.09 -7.66 -0.42
CA GLY A 130 -16.22 -8.52 -0.08
C GLY A 130 -16.21 -9.93 -0.70
N ASN A 131 -15.14 -10.32 -1.39
CA ASN A 131 -14.94 -11.70 -1.87
C ASN A 131 -14.61 -12.69 -0.74
N VAL A 132 -13.94 -12.22 0.33
CA VAL A 132 -13.77 -12.97 1.57
C VAL A 132 -14.54 -12.22 2.65
N ALA A 133 -15.49 -12.90 3.27
CA ALA A 133 -16.37 -12.31 4.27
C ALA A 133 -16.48 -13.21 5.51
N ALA A 134 -16.72 -12.56 6.64
CA ALA A 134 -17.01 -13.23 7.89
C ALA A 134 -18.44 -13.78 7.89
N ASN A 135 -18.56 -15.09 8.04
CA ASN A 135 -19.83 -15.80 8.08
C ASN A 135 -20.17 -16.22 9.51
N THR A 136 -19.18 -16.63 10.31
CA THR A 136 -19.36 -17.04 11.70
C THR A 136 -19.32 -15.86 12.67
N ILE A 137 -19.83 -16.05 13.89
CA ILE A 137 -19.82 -14.99 14.92
C ILE A 137 -18.38 -14.63 15.31
N SER A 138 -17.51 -15.64 15.47
CA SER A 138 -16.08 -15.48 15.75
C SER A 138 -15.37 -14.66 14.66
N GLU A 139 -15.58 -15.04 13.39
CA GLU A 139 -15.05 -14.30 12.24
C GLU A 139 -15.54 -12.85 12.21
N LYS A 140 -16.83 -12.60 12.52
CA LYS A 140 -17.41 -11.26 12.50
C LYS A 140 -16.81 -10.36 13.58
N VAL A 141 -16.65 -10.86 14.80
CA VAL A 141 -16.01 -10.11 15.89
C VAL A 141 -14.59 -9.71 15.52
N VAL A 142 -13.81 -10.64 14.95
CA VAL A 142 -12.43 -10.37 14.53
C VAL A 142 -12.37 -9.38 13.38
N SER A 143 -13.28 -9.49 12.42
CA SER A 143 -13.38 -8.54 11.30
C SER A 143 -13.67 -7.13 11.78
N ILE A 144 -14.56 -6.96 12.78
CA ILE A 144 -14.83 -5.65 13.40
C ILE A 144 -13.57 -5.08 14.04
N ILE A 145 -12.81 -5.91 14.78
CA ILE A 145 -11.55 -5.47 15.39
C ILE A 145 -10.54 -5.02 14.32
N PHE A 146 -10.42 -5.76 13.22
CA PHE A 146 -9.52 -5.39 12.12
C PHE A 146 -9.93 -4.07 11.46
N MET A 147 -11.23 -3.86 11.28
CA MET A 147 -11.78 -2.59 10.76
C MET A 147 -11.48 -1.42 11.71
N LEU A 148 -11.55 -1.62 13.03
CA LEU A 148 -11.20 -0.57 14.01
C LEU A 148 -9.70 -0.25 14.02
N ILE A 149 -8.83 -1.22 13.72
CA ILE A 149 -7.37 -1.02 13.65
C ILE A 149 -6.98 -0.27 12.36
N GLY A 150 -7.57 -0.65 11.23
CA GLY A 150 -7.33 0.02 9.94
C GLY A 150 -8.07 1.34 9.78
N GLY A 151 -9.16 1.50 10.54
CA GLY A 151 -10.00 2.68 10.54
C GLY A 151 -9.28 3.88 11.13
N LYS A 152 -9.27 4.95 10.33
CA LYS A 152 -9.23 6.31 10.84
C LYS A 152 -10.66 6.86 10.86
#